data_AF-A0A431HR41-F1
#
_entry.id   AF-A0A431HR41-F1
#
_cell.length_a   1.000
_cell.length_b   1.000
_cell.length_c   1.000
_cell.angle_alpha   90.00
_cell.angle_beta   90.00
_cell.angle_gamma   90.00
#
_symmetry.space_group_name_H-M   'P 1'
#
loop_
_entity.id
_entity.type
_entity.pdbx_description
1 polymer ?
#
loop_
_entity_poly.entity_id
_entity_poly.type
_entity_poly.pdbx_seq_one_letter_code
_entity_poly.pdbx_strand_id
1 'polypeptide(L)'
;MRKELKDFDCCKVLKPIFADVSSNGQDYISCFKEANISASGNTAEEAIENLKDIVQLKFLRLTETEELLGNPLKSQLKSLQKFLSLKNPDGDKLGNYLSNRW
;
A
#
# COMPACT_ATOMS: atom_id res chain seq x y z
N MET A 1 -14.74 4.31 11.28
CA MET A 1 -15.18 3.01 10.71
C MET A 1 -13.94 2.19 10.35
N ARG A 2 -13.87 0.88 10.63
CA ARG A 2 -12.72 0.04 10.25
C ARG A 2 -13.09 -0.85 9.06
N LYS A 3 -12.24 -0.92 8.04
CA LYS A 3 -12.46 -1.71 6.81
C LYS A 3 -11.22 -2.53 6.46
N GLU A 4 -11.43 -3.74 6.00
CA GLU A 4 -10.34 -4.61 5.54
C GLU A 4 -9.97 -4.24 4.10
N LEU A 5 -8.67 -4.10 3.83
CA LEU A 5 -8.15 -3.94 2.47
C LEU A 5 -7.94 -5.32 1.84
N LYS A 6 -8.62 -5.54 0.72
CA LYS A 6 -8.56 -6.78 -0.07
C LYS A 6 -8.05 -6.48 -1.47
N ASP A 7 -7.62 -7.54 -2.15
CA ASP A 7 -7.33 -7.57 -3.59
C ASP A 7 -6.20 -6.60 -4.01
N PHE A 8 -4.95 -7.05 -3.85
CA PHE A 8 -3.76 -6.35 -4.34
C PHE A 8 -3.27 -7.00 -5.64
N ASP A 9 -2.98 -6.20 -6.66
CA ASP A 9 -2.65 -6.68 -8.01
C ASP A 9 -1.24 -7.27 -8.08
N CYS A 10 -0.24 -6.56 -7.59
CA CYS A 10 1.17 -6.98 -7.67
C CYS A 10 1.69 -7.70 -6.41
N CYS A 11 0.88 -7.73 -5.34
CA CYS A 11 1.30 -8.24 -4.03
C CYS A 11 0.34 -9.32 -3.52
N LYS A 12 0.88 -10.30 -2.81
CA LYS A 12 0.10 -11.26 -2.04
C LYS A 12 -0.12 -10.70 -0.64
N VAL A 13 -1.36 -10.69 -0.18
CA VAL A 13 -1.71 -10.37 1.20
C VAL A 13 -1.41 -11.58 2.09
N LEU A 14 -0.48 -11.42 3.02
CA LEU A 14 -0.08 -12.44 4.01
C LEU A 14 -0.96 -12.40 5.26
N LYS A 15 -1.43 -11.22 5.63
CA LYS A 15 -2.26 -10.96 6.81
C LYS A 15 -3.30 -9.89 6.50
N PRO A 16 -4.49 -9.93 7.12
CA PRO A 16 -5.50 -8.90 6.94
C PRO A 16 -4.93 -7.50 7.24
N ILE A 17 -5.12 -6.59 6.29
CA ILE A 17 -4.76 -5.18 6.44
C ILE A 17 -6.03 -4.43 6.77
N PHE A 18 -6.01 -3.62 7.81
CA PHE A 18 -7.18 -2.85 8.22
C PHE A 18 -6.91 -1.36 8.11
N ALA A 19 -7.85 -0.66 7.51
CA ALA A 19 -7.89 0.79 7.42
C ALA A 19 -8.90 1.36 8.40
N ASP A 20 -8.48 2.37 9.15
CA ASP A 20 -9.37 3.24 9.91
C ASP A 20 -9.83 4.39 9.03
N VAL A 21 -11.14 4.58 8.91
CA VAL A 21 -11.76 5.66 8.13
C VAL A 21 -12.44 6.66 9.05
N SER A 22 -12.12 7.93 8.87
CA SER A 22 -12.69 9.08 9.56
C SER A 22 -13.08 10.16 8.55
N SER A 23 -14.16 10.90 8.81
CA SER A 23 -14.50 12.10 8.03
C SER A 23 -13.91 13.34 8.68
N ASN A 24 -13.48 14.31 7.86
CA ASN A 24 -13.05 15.64 8.29
C ASN A 24 -14.10 16.74 7.94
N GLY A 25 -15.34 16.35 7.67
CA GLY A 25 -16.46 17.24 7.34
C GLY A 25 -16.81 17.24 5.85
N GLN A 26 -15.83 17.44 4.97
CA GLN A 26 -16.04 17.42 3.52
C GLN A 26 -15.44 16.17 2.87
N ASP A 27 -14.34 15.66 3.41
CA ASP A 27 -13.63 14.49 2.90
C ASP A 27 -13.65 13.34 3.90
N TYR A 28 -13.20 12.19 3.41
CA TYR A 28 -12.88 11.01 4.18
C TYR A 28 -11.39 10.75 4.11
N ILE A 29 -10.82 10.37 5.25
CA ILE A 29 -9.43 9.96 5.39
C ILE A 29 -9.43 8.51 5.84
N SER A 30 -8.72 7.66 5.12
CA SER A 30 -8.44 6.29 5.46
C SER A 30 -6.97 6.15 5.88
N CYS A 31 -6.70 5.37 6.92
CA CYS A 31 -5.38 5.25 7.53
C CYS A 31 -5.02 3.79 7.79
N PHE A 32 -3.89 3.34 7.27
CA PHE A 32 -3.21 2.11 7.68
C PHE A 32 -2.09 2.46 8.66
N LYS A 33 -2.38 2.33 9.96
CA LYS A 33 -1.53 2.84 11.05
C LYS A 33 -0.22 2.09 11.17
N GLU A 34 -0.21 0.79 10.94
CA GLU A 34 0.94 -0.08 11.12
C GLU A 34 2.08 0.25 10.14
N ALA A 35 1.74 0.82 8.98
CA ALA A 35 2.70 1.33 8.02
C ALA A 35 2.77 2.86 7.97
N ASN A 36 1.98 3.58 8.77
CA ASN A 36 1.87 5.05 8.71
C ASN A 36 1.58 5.57 7.29
N ILE A 37 0.51 5.04 6.68
CA ILE A 37 0.05 5.43 5.34
C ILE A 37 -1.40 5.88 5.45
N SER A 38 -1.73 7.01 4.82
CA SER A 38 -3.09 7.52 4.75
C SER A 38 -3.43 7.95 3.33
N ALA A 39 -4.71 7.89 2.99
CA ALA A 39 -5.26 8.41 1.76
C ALA A 39 -6.56 9.17 2.05
N SER A 40 -6.91 10.11 1.18
CA SER A 40 -8.18 10.83 1.25
C SER A 40 -9.06 10.52 0.05
N GLY A 41 -10.36 10.78 0.18
CA GLY A 41 -11.35 10.69 -0.89
C GLY A 41 -12.61 11.46 -0.51
N ASN A 42 -13.44 11.78 -1.51
CA ASN A 42 -14.70 12.47 -1.29
C ASN A 42 -15.75 11.55 -0.65
N THR A 43 -15.58 10.23 -0.81
CA THR A 43 -16.37 9.20 -0.12
C THR A 43 -15.48 8.28 0.70
N ALA A 44 -16.08 7.56 1.66
CA ALA A 44 -15.36 6.58 2.47
C ALA A 44 -14.76 5.46 1.61
N GLU A 45 -15.50 5.03 0.59
CA GLU A 45 -15.11 4.01 -0.38
C GLU A 45 -13.93 4.50 -1.24
N GLU A 46 -13.99 5.73 -1.74
CA GLU A 46 -12.91 6.34 -2.51
C GLU A 46 -11.62 6.43 -1.67
N ALA A 47 -11.73 6.89 -0.42
CA ALA A 47 -10.58 6.95 0.47
C ALA A 47 -9.95 5.56 0.70
N ILE A 48 -10.76 4.50 0.77
CA ILE A 48 -10.27 3.12 0.93
C ILE A 48 -9.55 2.64 -0.33
N GLU A 49 -10.14 2.82 -1.51
CA GLU A 49 -9.52 2.41 -2.77
C GLU A 49 -8.20 3.17 -3.01
N ASN A 50 -8.20 4.49 -2.78
CA ASN A 50 -6.98 5.30 -2.85
C ASN A 50 -5.90 4.81 -1.88
N LEU A 51 -6.27 4.33 -0.69
CA LEU A 51 -5.31 3.76 0.25
C LEU A 51 -4.74 2.43 -0.23
N LYS A 52 -5.54 1.57 -0.85
CA LYS A 52 -5.02 0.32 -1.45
C LYS A 52 -3.95 0.62 -2.49
N ASP A 53 -4.24 1.56 -3.40
CA ASP A 53 -3.31 1.97 -4.45
C ASP A 53 -2.01 2.51 -3.87
N ILE A 54 -2.10 3.40 -2.87
CA ILE A 54 -0.91 3.98 -2.23
C ILE A 54 -0.11 2.91 -1.47
N VAL A 55 -0.77 2.01 -0.75
CA VAL A 55 -0.09 0.91 -0.03
C VAL A 55 0.65 0.01 -1.01
N GLN A 56 0.01 -0.35 -2.12
CA GLN A 56 0.61 -1.16 -3.18
C GLN A 56 1.83 -0.48 -3.79
N LEU A 57 1.66 0.76 -4.23
CA LEU A 57 2.72 1.55 -4.89
C LEU A 57 3.90 1.81 -3.94
N LYS A 58 3.63 2.16 -2.67
CA LYS A 58 4.69 2.34 -1.67
C LYS A 58 5.45 1.04 -1.45
N PHE A 59 4.78 -0.09 -1.31
CA PHE A 59 5.46 -1.36 -1.09
C PHE A 59 6.38 -1.74 -2.25
N LEU A 60 5.90 -1.62 -3.50
CA LEU A 60 6.70 -1.83 -4.70
C LEU A 60 7.95 -0.93 -4.69
N ARG A 61 7.74 0.39 -4.61
CA ARG A 61 8.82 1.37 -4.70
C ARG A 61 9.85 1.22 -3.59
N LEU A 62 9.42 0.94 -2.36
CA LEU A 62 10.32 0.74 -1.23
C LEU A 62 11.12 -0.56 -1.38
N THR A 63 10.52 -1.61 -1.93
CA THR A 63 11.21 -2.89 -2.17
C THR A 63 12.27 -2.75 -3.27
N GLU A 64 11.95 -2.03 -4.36
CA GLU A 64 12.89 -1.78 -5.47
C GLU A 64 14.10 -0.93 -5.08
N THR A 65 13.97 -0.13 -4.02
CA THR A 65 15.02 0.81 -3.59
C THR A 65 15.54 0.51 -2.19
N GLU A 66 15.33 -0.72 -1.68
CA GLU A 66 15.55 -1.09 -0.28
C GLU A 66 16.95 -0.72 0.24
N GLU A 67 17.98 -0.92 -0.57
CA GLU A 67 19.38 -0.57 -0.26
C GLU A 67 19.60 0.93 -0.02
N LEU A 68 18.87 1.78 -0.75
CA LEU A 68 18.98 3.24 -0.74
C LEU A 68 18.11 3.90 0.34
N LEU A 69 17.25 3.15 1.01
CA LEU A 69 16.33 3.69 2.01
C LEU A 69 17.06 4.12 3.29
N GLY A 70 16.69 5.31 3.78
CA GLY A 70 17.00 5.74 5.15
C GLY A 70 16.20 4.98 6.20
N ASN A 71 16.64 5.05 7.46
CA ASN A 71 16.06 4.29 8.58
C ASN A 71 14.52 4.36 8.71
N PRO A 72 13.86 5.53 8.55
CA PRO A 72 12.40 5.61 8.64
C PRO A 72 11.68 4.80 7.56
N LEU A 73 12.19 4.85 6.32
CA LEU A 73 11.61 4.14 5.18
C LEU A 73 11.89 2.64 5.25
N LYS A 74 13.07 2.22 5.73
CA LYS A 74 13.35 0.81 6.04
C LYS A 74 12.39 0.25 7.09
N SER A 75 12.07 1.03 8.11
CA SER A 75 11.07 0.64 9.11
C SER A 75 9.67 0.51 8.49
N GLN A 76 9.26 1.48 7.67
CA GLN A 76 7.99 1.43 6.94
C GLN A 76 7.91 0.20 6.01
N LEU A 77 8.98 -0.11 5.26
CA LEU A 77 9.08 -1.30 4.42
C LEU A 77 8.96 -2.59 5.25
N LYS A 78 9.70 -2.70 6.35
CA LYS A 78 9.60 -3.85 7.28
C LYS A 78 8.19 -4.02 7.84
N SER A 79 7.49 -2.93 8.12
CA SER A 79 6.08 -2.99 8.51
C SER A 79 5.22 -3.55 7.39
N LEU A 80 5.37 -3.04 6.15
CA LEU A 80 4.61 -3.53 5.00
C LEU A 80 4.89 -5.01 4.70
N GLN A 81 6.14 -5.45 4.78
CA GLN A 81 6.55 -6.85 4.57
C GLN A 81 5.91 -7.85 5.57
N LYS A 82 5.40 -7.38 6.72
CA LYS A 82 4.63 -8.24 7.65
C LYS A 82 3.26 -8.62 7.11
N PHE A 83 2.72 -7.80 6.21
CA PHE A 83 1.35 -7.93 5.67
C PHE A 83 1.35 -8.29 4.19
N LEU A 84 2.39 -7.92 3.45
CA LEU A 84 2.49 -8.09 2.00
C LEU A 84 3.77 -8.85 1.65
N SER A 85 3.66 -9.71 0.65
CA SER A 85 4.82 -10.16 -0.14
C SER A 85 4.61 -9.76 -1.58
N LEU A 86 5.69 -9.62 -2.35
CA LEU A 86 5.55 -9.64 -3.80
C LEU A 86 4.90 -10.97 -4.20
N LYS A 87 3.98 -10.95 -5.16
CA LYS A 87 3.62 -12.19 -5.85
C LYS A 87 4.91 -12.64 -6.53
N ASN A 88 5.38 -13.86 -6.25
CA ASN A 88 6.58 -14.39 -6.92
C ASN A 88 6.42 -14.12 -8.42
N PRO A 89 7.33 -13.34 -9.03
CA PRO A 89 7.40 -13.31 -10.46
C PRO A 89 7.91 -14.70 -10.82
N ASP A 90 7.07 -15.53 -11.43
CA ASP A 90 7.60 -16.41 -12.44
C ASP A 90 8.26 -15.48 -13.48
N GLY A 91 9.57 -15.28 -13.32
CA GLY A 91 10.51 -14.74 -14.29
C GLY A 91 10.52 -13.23 -14.56
N ASP A 92 9.39 -12.56 -14.82
CA ASP A 92 9.50 -11.49 -15.85
C ASP A 92 8.57 -10.27 -15.75
N LYS A 93 7.80 -10.12 -14.65
CA LYS A 93 6.70 -9.13 -14.64
C LYS A 93 6.95 -7.83 -13.89
N LEU A 94 7.87 -7.77 -12.94
CA LEU A 94 8.17 -6.49 -12.25
C LEU A 94 8.79 -5.46 -13.21
N GLY A 95 9.67 -5.89 -14.13
CA GLY A 95 10.19 -5.01 -15.19
C GLY A 95 9.11 -4.52 -16.17
N ASN A 96 8.12 -5.35 -16.48
CA ASN A 96 7.06 -5.03 -17.45
C ASN A 96 5.97 -4.10 -16.89
N TYR A 97 5.68 -4.12 -15.58
CA TYR A 97 4.70 -3.20 -14.98
C TYR A 97 5.21 -1.75 -14.93
N LEU A 98 6.53 -1.54 -14.87
CA LEU A 98 7.14 -0.21 -14.82
C LEU A 98 7.59 0.31 -16.19
N SER A 99 7.90 -0.58 -17.14
CA SER A 99 8.33 -0.18 -18.49
C SER A 99 7.19 0.36 -19.37
N ASN A 100 5.92 0.15 -19.01
CA ASN A 100 4.76 0.52 -19.83
C ASN A 100 4.00 1.77 -19.32
N ARG A 101 4.61 2.61 -18.47
CA ARG A 101 3.93 3.78 -17.87
C ARG A 101 4.61 5.14 -18.09
N TRP A 102 5.42 5.25 -19.15
CA TRP A 102 5.97 6.52 -19.65
C TRP A 102 5.73 6.67 -21.14
#